data_AF-A0A0N4ZPM6-F1
#
_entry.id   AF-A0A0N4ZPM6-F1
#
_cell.length_a   1.000
_cell.length_b   1.000
_cell.length_c   1.000
_cell.angle_alpha   90.00
_cell.angle_beta   90.00
_cell.angle_gamma   90.00
#
_symmetry.space_group_name_H-M   'P 1'
#
loop_
_entity.id
_entity.type
_entity.pdbx_description
1 polymer ?
#
loop_
_entity_poly.entity_id
_entity_poly.type
_entity_poly.pdbx_seq_one_letter_code
_entity_poly.pdbx_strand_id
1 'polypeptide(L)'
;MNINEEKNKIKELLDSLQLLASEGEIPVQAFSMLMKKSNSYIICEQLHHKWLSDSLFAEIAAKIIGHLHNMDKRDVALSSGCLALVINDYKNWNSIRKKSRLMFRNSVRAIIELYPVYAKIDPCISQSMIVPMFHSLHLLIDLEPIEDDIMCLTELMIKFGDLFSEINSIECDKLVIKLRKMLCRDDLCLTRKCKYMMLQVMDFWTYSWDKRVIPDCLIEFHNEYDNNNKNDKEKIKEEEVMIKNIEDKREEIKVILTKEKECSLENEVIALLLNNENQETEL
;
A
#
# COMPACT_ATOMS: atom_id res chain seq x y z
N MET A 1 11.29 -20.88 -21.67
CA MET A 1 10.14 -20.44 -20.87
C MET A 1 9.41 -19.39 -21.68
N ASN A 2 8.09 -19.51 -21.87
CA ASN A 2 7.33 -18.52 -22.62
C ASN A 2 7.35 -17.19 -21.85
N ILE A 3 7.53 -16.04 -22.53
CA ILE A 3 7.56 -14.71 -21.88
C ILE A 3 6.29 -14.48 -21.04
N ASN A 4 5.14 -14.99 -21.51
CA ASN A 4 3.89 -14.89 -20.76
C ASN A 4 3.87 -15.78 -19.50
N GLU A 5 4.48 -16.96 -19.53
CA GLU A 5 4.60 -17.83 -18.34
C GLU A 5 5.52 -17.20 -17.30
N GLU A 6 6.62 -16.59 -17.75
CA GLU A 6 7.56 -15.91 -16.87
C GLU A 6 6.94 -14.68 -16.21
N LYS A 7 6.19 -13.89 -16.98
CA LYS A 7 5.42 -12.76 -16.48
C LYS A 7 4.39 -13.18 -15.42
N ASN A 8 3.63 -14.24 -15.68
CA ASN A 8 2.65 -14.75 -14.72
C ASN A 8 3.33 -15.26 -13.44
N LYS A 9 4.44 -15.99 -13.57
CA LYS A 9 5.21 -16.48 -12.42
C LYS A 9 5.73 -15.35 -11.55
N ILE A 10 6.30 -14.30 -12.15
CA ILE A 10 6.77 -13.12 -11.39
C ILE A 10 5.58 -12.43 -10.72
N LYS A 11 4.46 -12.25 -11.43
CA LYS A 11 3.27 -11.64 -10.87
C LYS A 11 2.77 -12.40 -9.63
N GLU A 12 2.64 -13.72 -9.71
CA GLU A 12 2.23 -14.58 -8.59
C GLU A 12 3.20 -14.49 -7.39
N LEU A 13 4.51 -14.40 -7.67
CA LEU A 13 5.53 -14.21 -6.63
C LEU A 13 5.36 -12.85 -5.92
N LEU A 14 5.11 -11.77 -6.67
CA LEU A 14 4.90 -10.44 -6.10
C LEU A 14 3.55 -10.34 -5.37
N ASP A 15 2.51 -11.02 -5.86
CA ASP A 15 1.22 -11.15 -5.18
C ASP A 15 1.39 -11.86 -3.83
N SER A 16 2.16 -12.96 -3.81
CA SER A 16 2.47 -13.71 -2.58
C SER A 16 3.30 -12.88 -1.60
N LEU A 17 4.26 -12.12 -2.10
CA LEU A 17 5.07 -11.17 -1.32
C LEU A 17 4.21 -10.12 -0.63
N GLN A 18 3.24 -9.57 -1.37
CA GLN A 18 2.32 -8.56 -0.85
C GLN A 18 1.45 -9.13 0.27
N LEU A 19 0.96 -10.36 0.11
CA LEU A 19 0.19 -11.05 1.16
C LEU A 19 1.03 -11.33 2.41
N LEU A 20 2.29 -11.73 2.24
CA LEU A 20 3.21 -11.93 3.36
C LEU A 20 3.60 -10.62 4.04
N ALA A 21 3.70 -9.53 3.27
CA ALA A 21 3.95 -8.19 3.79
C ALA A 21 2.90 -7.72 4.79
N SER A 22 1.64 -8.12 4.60
CA SER A 22 0.56 -7.78 5.54
C SER A 22 0.64 -8.55 6.86
N GLU A 23 1.39 -9.65 6.92
CA GLU A 23 1.48 -10.54 8.08
C GLU A 23 2.80 -10.38 8.86
N GLY A 24 3.82 -9.70 8.32
CA GLY A 24 5.07 -9.46 9.04
C GLY A 24 6.29 -9.12 8.17
N GLU A 25 7.49 -9.31 8.75
CA GLU A 25 8.75 -9.07 8.04
C GLU A 25 8.93 -10.05 6.87
N ILE A 26 9.13 -9.49 5.68
CA ILE A 26 9.24 -10.27 4.44
C ILE A 26 10.67 -10.77 4.24
N PRO A 27 10.89 -12.05 3.91
CA PRO A 27 12.19 -12.55 3.49
C PRO A 27 12.50 -12.12 2.04
N VAL A 28 12.71 -10.81 1.82
CA VAL A 28 12.97 -10.20 0.50
C VAL A 28 14.13 -10.89 -0.25
N GLN A 29 15.08 -11.43 0.51
CA GLN A 29 16.25 -12.17 0.03
C GLN A 29 15.85 -13.46 -0.70
N ALA A 30 14.90 -14.23 -0.15
CA ALA A 30 14.44 -15.48 -0.75
C ALA A 30 13.74 -15.23 -2.09
N PHE A 31 12.90 -14.19 -2.15
CA PHE A 31 12.21 -13.83 -3.38
C PHE A 31 13.14 -13.22 -4.43
N SER A 32 14.11 -12.43 -4.01
CA SER A 32 15.14 -11.92 -4.93
C SER A 32 15.95 -13.07 -5.54
N MET A 33 16.27 -14.12 -4.76
CA MET A 33 16.90 -15.33 -5.30
C MET A 33 16.02 -16.06 -6.34
N LEU A 34 14.70 -16.10 -6.14
CA LEU A 34 13.76 -16.70 -7.09
C LEU A 34 13.64 -15.89 -8.39
N MET A 35 13.81 -14.57 -8.33
CA MET A 35 13.76 -13.67 -9.48
C MET A 35 15.11 -13.50 -10.19
N LYS A 36 16.24 -13.89 -9.57
CA LYS A 36 17.59 -13.67 -10.12
C LYS A 36 17.80 -14.24 -11.54
N LYS A 37 17.12 -15.32 -11.88
CA LYS A 37 17.24 -15.97 -13.22
C LYS A 37 16.25 -15.40 -14.24
N SER A 38 15.36 -14.52 -13.82
CA SER A 38 14.33 -13.95 -14.68
C SER A 38 14.82 -12.72 -15.43
N ASN A 39 14.15 -12.40 -16.54
CA ASN A 39 14.47 -11.25 -17.36
C ASN A 39 14.21 -9.93 -16.58
N SER A 40 15.25 -9.12 -16.40
CA SER A 40 15.21 -7.82 -15.71
C SER A 40 14.12 -6.89 -16.23
N TYR A 41 13.80 -6.93 -17.53
CA TYR A 41 12.69 -6.14 -18.11
C TYR A 41 11.33 -6.55 -17.54
N ILE A 42 11.06 -7.86 -17.44
CA ILE A 42 9.80 -8.38 -16.92
C ILE A 42 9.66 -8.01 -15.43
N ILE A 43 10.76 -8.14 -14.68
CA ILE A 43 10.80 -7.73 -13.27
C ILE A 43 10.51 -6.24 -13.14
N CYS A 44 11.17 -5.38 -13.92
CA CYS A 44 10.92 -3.93 -13.97
C CYS A 44 9.43 -3.61 -14.17
N GLU A 45 8.81 -4.18 -15.19
CA GLU A 45 7.39 -3.91 -15.49
C GLU A 45 6.46 -4.39 -14.39
N GLN A 46 6.71 -5.56 -13.81
CA GLN A 46 5.85 -6.08 -12.74
C GLN A 46 6.00 -5.28 -11.44
N LEU A 47 7.23 -4.86 -11.09
CA LEU A 47 7.46 -3.95 -9.97
C LEU A 47 6.75 -2.61 -10.20
N HIS A 48 6.84 -2.05 -11.40
CA HIS A 48 6.19 -0.78 -11.76
C HIS A 48 4.68 -0.85 -11.66
N HIS A 49 4.08 -1.90 -12.22
CA HIS A 49 2.65 -2.13 -12.10
C HIS A 49 2.19 -2.24 -10.63
N LYS A 50 2.99 -2.91 -9.80
CA LYS A 50 2.68 -3.11 -8.38
C LYS A 50 2.85 -1.85 -7.55
N TRP A 51 3.96 -1.13 -7.67
CA TRP A 51 4.14 0.09 -6.88
C TRP A 51 3.15 1.18 -7.28
N LEU A 52 2.61 1.19 -8.50
CA LEU A 52 1.56 2.15 -8.88
C LEU A 52 0.18 1.75 -8.35
N SER A 53 -0.09 0.45 -8.15
CA SER A 53 -1.40 -0.04 -7.73
C SER A 53 -1.54 -0.19 -6.20
N ASP A 54 -0.44 -0.44 -5.48
CA ASP A 54 -0.43 -0.61 -4.02
C ASP A 54 0.48 0.41 -3.33
N SER A 55 -0.09 1.14 -2.36
CA SER A 55 0.61 2.16 -1.57
C SER A 55 1.73 1.61 -0.69
N LEU A 56 1.69 0.33 -0.31
CA LEU A 56 2.70 -0.29 0.56
C LEU A 56 3.85 -0.90 -0.23
N PHE A 57 3.66 -1.14 -1.53
CA PHE A 57 4.59 -1.95 -2.32
C PHE A 57 5.87 -1.20 -2.73
N ALA A 58 5.85 0.14 -2.73
CA ALA A 58 7.02 0.95 -3.08
C ALA A 58 8.26 0.61 -2.22
N GLU A 59 8.08 0.42 -0.91
CA GLU A 59 9.15 0.03 0.01
C GLU A 59 9.69 -1.38 -0.32
N ILE A 60 8.79 -2.32 -0.62
CA ILE A 60 9.15 -3.70 -0.98
C ILE A 60 9.96 -3.71 -2.27
N ALA A 61 9.50 -2.96 -3.29
CA ALA A 61 10.20 -2.82 -4.55
C ALA A 61 11.61 -2.24 -4.36
N ALA A 62 11.76 -1.22 -3.53
CA ALA A 62 13.05 -0.63 -3.19
C ALA A 62 14.01 -1.66 -2.56
N LYS A 63 13.51 -2.47 -1.60
CA LYS A 63 14.29 -3.56 -0.99
C LYS A 63 14.71 -4.63 -2.01
N ILE A 64 13.81 -5.02 -2.91
CA ILE A 64 14.10 -6.00 -3.99
C ILE A 64 15.21 -5.48 -4.91
N ILE A 65 15.07 -4.25 -5.41
CA ILE A 65 16.06 -3.63 -6.33
C ILE A 65 17.42 -3.54 -5.64
N GLY A 66 17.46 -3.05 -4.40
CA GLY A 66 18.69 -2.96 -3.63
C GLY A 66 19.35 -4.32 -3.39
N HIS A 67 18.57 -5.37 -3.13
CA HIS A 67 19.12 -6.71 -2.92
C HIS A 67 19.68 -7.30 -4.22
N LEU A 68 18.91 -7.25 -5.32
CA LEU A 68 19.32 -7.80 -6.61
C LEU A 68 20.58 -7.10 -7.15
N HIS A 69 20.67 -5.78 -7.03
CA HIS A 69 21.88 -5.05 -7.42
C HIS A 69 23.10 -5.45 -6.58
N ASN A 70 22.94 -5.67 -5.27
CA ASN A 70 24.03 -6.12 -4.41
C ASN A 70 24.49 -7.55 -4.71
N MET A 71 23.61 -8.41 -5.23
CA MET A 71 23.96 -9.78 -5.64
C MET A 71 24.82 -9.79 -6.91
N ASP A 72 24.61 -8.85 -7.84
CA ASP A 72 25.44 -8.68 -9.03
C ASP A 72 25.55 -7.19 -9.41
N LYS A 73 26.57 -6.52 -8.86
CA LYS A 73 26.79 -5.08 -9.07
C LYS A 73 27.07 -4.71 -10.53
N ARG A 74 27.44 -5.67 -11.38
CA ARG A 74 27.69 -5.45 -12.81
C ARG A 74 26.40 -5.46 -13.63
N ASP A 75 25.36 -6.13 -13.14
CA ASP A 75 24.05 -6.09 -13.77
C ASP A 75 23.28 -4.84 -13.31
N VAL A 76 23.31 -3.83 -14.18
CA VAL A 76 22.60 -2.57 -13.97
C VAL A 76 21.25 -2.52 -14.70
N ALA A 77 20.85 -3.60 -15.39
CA ALA A 77 19.66 -3.57 -16.25
C ALA A 77 18.37 -3.30 -15.46
N LEU A 78 18.21 -3.99 -14.32
CA LEU A 78 17.06 -3.82 -13.44
C LEU A 78 17.04 -2.42 -12.80
N SER A 79 18.16 -2.00 -12.19
CA SER A 79 18.24 -0.70 -11.51
C SER A 79 18.08 0.46 -12.49
N SER A 80 18.71 0.41 -13.67
CA SER A 80 18.50 1.46 -14.69
C SER A 80 17.08 1.46 -15.24
N GLY A 81 16.47 0.29 -15.46
CA GLY A 81 15.09 0.17 -15.92
C GLY A 81 14.08 0.74 -14.92
N CYS A 82 14.22 0.41 -13.62
CA CYS A 82 13.38 0.96 -12.57
C CYS A 82 13.56 2.48 -12.41
N LEU A 83 14.80 2.98 -12.49
CA LEU A 83 15.05 4.42 -12.46
C LEU A 83 14.35 5.13 -13.62
N ALA A 84 14.47 4.60 -14.84
CA ALA A 84 13.85 5.17 -16.03
C ALA A 84 12.31 5.24 -15.87
N LEU A 85 11.69 4.18 -15.33
CA LEU A 85 10.24 4.15 -15.09
C LEU A 85 9.80 5.20 -14.07
N VAL A 86 10.52 5.36 -12.96
CA VAL A 86 10.19 6.32 -11.91
C VAL A 86 10.35 7.77 -12.40
N ILE A 87 11.42 8.05 -13.14
CA ILE A 87 11.62 9.37 -13.76
C ILE A 87 10.55 9.62 -14.85
N ASN A 88 10.13 8.57 -15.57
CA ASN A 88 9.04 8.67 -16.53
C ASN A 88 7.70 8.95 -15.83
N ASP A 89 7.42 8.32 -14.68
CA ASP A 89 6.23 8.60 -13.88
C ASP A 89 6.21 10.06 -13.43
N TYR A 90 7.35 10.57 -12.94
CA TYR A 90 7.53 11.98 -12.60
C TYR A 90 7.27 12.89 -13.81
N LYS A 91 7.89 12.64 -14.97
CA LYS A 91 7.67 13.47 -16.18
C LYS A 91 6.21 13.49 -16.62
N ASN A 92 5.49 12.40 -16.40
CA ASN A 92 4.09 12.24 -16.77
C ASN A 92 3.11 12.45 -15.59
N TRP A 93 3.55 13.10 -14.51
CA TRP A 93 2.79 13.24 -13.27
C TRP A 93 1.33 13.70 -13.50
N ASN A 94 1.12 14.66 -14.40
CA ASN A 94 -0.20 15.23 -14.67
C ASN A 94 -1.14 14.21 -15.31
N SER A 95 -0.61 13.38 -16.22
CA SER A 95 -1.37 12.30 -16.86
C SER A 95 -1.74 11.23 -15.84
N ILE A 96 -0.78 10.82 -15.01
CA ILE A 96 -1.01 9.82 -13.96
C ILE A 96 -2.06 10.33 -12.97
N ARG A 97 -1.93 11.58 -12.50
CA ARG A 97 -2.87 12.17 -11.53
C ARG A 97 -4.28 12.32 -12.08
N LYS A 98 -4.43 12.71 -13.35
CA LYS A 98 -5.73 12.77 -14.03
C LYS A 98 -6.37 11.39 -14.17
N LYS A 99 -5.57 10.35 -14.44
CA LYS A 99 -6.05 8.97 -14.53
C LYS A 99 -6.44 8.41 -13.15
N SER A 100 -5.61 8.65 -12.14
CA SER A 100 -5.86 8.21 -10.76
C SER A 100 -4.97 8.99 -9.79
N ARG A 101 -5.61 9.67 -8.82
CA ARG A 101 -4.90 10.32 -7.71
C ARG A 101 -4.12 9.32 -6.86
N LEU A 102 -4.66 8.10 -6.67
CA LEU A 102 -3.97 7.03 -5.96
C LEU A 102 -2.67 6.63 -6.67
N MET A 103 -2.71 6.40 -7.99
CA MET A 103 -1.51 6.08 -8.76
C MET A 103 -0.47 7.21 -8.67
N PHE A 104 -0.91 8.46 -8.68
CA PHE A 104 0.00 9.59 -8.50
C PHE A 104 0.65 9.57 -7.12
N ARG A 105 -0.11 9.47 -6.03
CA ARG A 105 0.46 9.34 -4.67
C ARG A 105 1.45 8.19 -4.58
N ASN A 106 1.12 7.05 -5.17
CA ASN A 106 1.97 5.88 -5.20
C ASN A 106 3.26 6.10 -6.01
N SER A 107 3.21 6.84 -7.12
CA SER A 107 4.41 7.26 -7.84
C SER A 107 5.31 8.20 -7.03
N VAL A 108 4.72 9.08 -6.21
CA VAL A 108 5.46 9.94 -5.28
C VAL A 108 6.13 9.10 -4.18
N ARG A 109 5.41 8.12 -3.61
CA ARG A 109 6.02 7.16 -2.67
C ARG A 109 7.18 6.41 -3.31
N ALA A 110 7.00 5.90 -4.53
CA ALA A 110 8.02 5.13 -5.23
C ALA A 110 9.33 5.92 -5.42
N ILE A 111 9.27 7.18 -5.89
CA ILE A 111 10.48 7.98 -6.09
C ILE A 111 11.23 8.25 -4.78
N ILE A 112 10.50 8.40 -3.67
CA ILE A 112 11.10 8.65 -2.35
C ILE A 112 11.69 7.37 -1.75
N GLU A 113 10.95 6.26 -1.76
CA GLU A 113 11.41 4.96 -1.24
C GLU A 113 12.65 4.45 -2.00
N LEU A 114 12.75 4.77 -3.30
CA LEU A 114 13.88 4.38 -4.12
C LEU A 114 15.11 5.24 -3.93
N TYR A 115 14.97 6.49 -3.48
CA TYR A 115 16.11 7.40 -3.34
C TYR A 115 17.22 6.83 -2.44
N PRO A 116 16.96 6.32 -1.22
CA PRO A 116 18.00 5.74 -0.37
C PRO A 116 18.70 4.53 -1.01
N VAL A 117 18.00 3.80 -1.89
CA VAL A 117 18.60 2.68 -2.63
C VAL A 117 19.56 3.22 -3.68
N TYR A 118 19.14 4.20 -4.49
CA TYR A 118 20.03 4.80 -5.50
C TYR A 118 21.19 5.56 -4.87
N ALA A 119 21.02 6.19 -3.72
CA ALA A 119 22.12 6.84 -2.99
C ALA A 119 23.23 5.84 -2.60
N LYS A 120 22.86 4.58 -2.32
CA LYS A 120 23.82 3.49 -2.04
C LYS A 120 24.43 2.88 -3.30
N ILE A 121 23.69 2.87 -4.41
CA ILE A 121 24.17 2.37 -5.71
C ILE A 121 25.16 3.35 -6.31
N ASP A 122 24.74 4.60 -6.49
CA ASP A 122 25.52 5.67 -7.09
C ASP A 122 25.02 7.04 -6.58
N PRO A 123 25.82 7.75 -5.76
CA PRO A 123 25.47 9.06 -5.25
C PRO A 123 25.17 10.09 -6.35
N CYS A 124 25.89 10.08 -7.47
CA CYS A 124 25.66 11.03 -8.57
C CYS A 124 24.30 10.81 -9.23
N ILE A 125 23.89 9.56 -9.40
CA ILE A 125 22.56 9.23 -9.92
C ILE A 125 21.48 9.71 -8.93
N SER A 126 21.66 9.45 -7.63
CA SER A 126 20.68 9.84 -6.61
C SER A 126 20.46 11.36 -6.56
N GLN A 127 21.49 12.17 -6.80
CA GLN A 127 21.36 13.63 -6.87
C GLN A 127 20.35 14.09 -7.93
N SER A 128 20.26 13.37 -9.05
CA SER A 128 19.29 13.68 -10.10
C SER A 128 17.82 13.47 -9.69
N MET A 129 17.57 12.72 -8.61
CA MET A 129 16.23 12.44 -8.10
C MET A 129 15.71 13.50 -7.12
N ILE A 130 16.60 14.32 -6.53
CA ILE A 130 16.24 15.29 -5.48
C ILE A 130 15.17 16.28 -5.97
N VAL A 131 15.40 16.90 -7.13
CA VAL A 131 14.44 17.86 -7.70
C VAL A 131 13.10 17.19 -8.02
N PRO A 132 13.05 16.04 -8.74
CA PRO A 132 11.83 15.26 -8.91
C PRO A 132 11.09 14.93 -7.60
N MET A 133 11.80 14.53 -6.54
CA MET A 133 11.18 14.19 -5.25
C MET A 133 10.49 15.39 -4.62
N PHE A 134 11.21 16.50 -4.41
CA PHE A 134 10.64 17.69 -3.78
C PHE A 134 9.52 18.30 -4.63
N HIS A 135 9.68 18.34 -5.95
CA HIS A 135 8.61 18.81 -6.82
C HIS A 135 7.37 17.92 -6.72
N SER A 136 7.50 16.60 -6.75
CA SER A 136 6.39 15.67 -6.53
C SER A 136 5.69 15.86 -5.18
N LEU A 137 6.45 16.13 -4.11
CA LEU A 137 5.89 16.43 -2.79
C LEU A 137 5.07 17.73 -2.79
N HIS A 138 5.57 18.79 -3.43
CA HIS A 138 4.81 20.04 -3.58
C HIS A 138 3.54 19.85 -4.41
N LEU A 139 3.60 19.05 -5.47
CA LEU A 139 2.45 18.75 -6.34
C LEU A 139 1.30 18.04 -5.61
N LEU A 140 1.57 17.31 -4.51
CA LEU A 140 0.52 16.73 -3.67
C LEU A 140 -0.39 17.80 -3.05
N ILE A 141 0.17 18.96 -2.68
CA ILE A 141 -0.52 20.00 -1.90
C ILE A 141 -0.84 21.28 -2.67
N ASP A 142 -0.14 21.57 -3.76
CA ASP A 142 -0.32 22.82 -4.50
C ASP A 142 -1.52 22.82 -5.46
N LEU A 143 -2.03 21.64 -5.83
CA LEU A 143 -2.99 21.48 -6.92
C LEU A 143 -4.32 20.89 -6.44
N GLU A 144 -5.15 21.65 -5.73
CA GLU A 144 -6.45 21.17 -5.19
C GLU A 144 -6.32 19.85 -4.43
N PRO A 145 -5.58 19.86 -3.29
CA PRO A 145 -5.33 18.65 -2.52
C PRO A 145 -6.62 18.08 -1.94
N ILE A 146 -6.77 16.77 -2.02
CA ILE A 146 -7.72 16.04 -1.16
C ILE A 146 -6.99 15.55 0.10
N GLU A 147 -7.75 15.13 1.10
CA GLU A 147 -7.21 14.65 2.36
C GLU A 147 -6.16 13.55 2.19
N ASP A 148 -6.40 12.56 1.32
CA ASP A 148 -5.43 11.49 1.03
C ASP A 148 -4.08 12.01 0.49
N ASP A 149 -4.10 13.11 -0.27
CA ASP A 149 -2.89 13.69 -0.84
C ASP A 149 -2.04 14.33 0.28
N ILE A 150 -2.72 14.98 1.24
CA ILE A 150 -2.10 15.57 2.45
C ILE A 150 -1.58 14.47 3.36
N MET A 151 -2.39 13.43 3.60
CA MET A 151 -1.98 12.28 4.40
C MET A 151 -0.73 11.61 3.82
N CYS A 152 -0.69 11.38 2.50
CA CYS A 152 0.49 10.85 1.82
C CYS A 152 1.74 11.70 2.05
N LEU A 153 1.62 13.04 1.92
CA LEU A 153 2.73 13.93 2.23
C LEU A 153 3.16 13.81 3.69
N THR A 154 2.22 13.84 4.64
CA THR A 154 2.55 13.75 6.07
C THR A 154 3.19 12.43 6.44
N GLU A 155 2.74 11.30 5.89
CA GLU A 155 3.35 9.97 6.07
C GLU A 155 4.81 9.98 5.62
N LEU A 156 5.08 10.55 4.44
CA LEU A 156 6.43 10.64 3.90
C LEU A 156 7.32 11.59 4.72
N MET A 157 6.79 12.71 5.19
CA MET A 157 7.53 13.66 6.05
C MET A 157 7.81 13.10 7.45
N ILE A 158 6.91 12.28 8.00
CA ILE A 158 7.13 11.56 9.27
C ILE A 158 8.22 10.51 9.10
N LYS A 159 8.20 9.78 7.97
CA LYS A 159 9.12 8.66 7.71
C LYS A 159 10.52 9.09 7.25
N PHE A 160 10.61 10.14 6.42
CA PHE A 160 11.84 10.56 5.73
C PHE A 160 12.21 12.02 5.97
N GLY A 161 11.59 12.70 6.93
CA GLY A 161 11.82 14.13 7.12
C GLY A 161 13.24 14.49 7.57
N ASP A 162 13.92 13.61 8.30
CA ASP A 162 15.34 13.71 8.63
C ASP A 162 16.20 13.72 7.34
N LEU A 163 15.95 12.75 6.46
CA LEU A 163 16.59 12.63 5.16
C LEU A 163 16.31 13.86 4.28
N PHE A 164 15.06 14.33 4.23
CA PHE A 164 14.70 15.52 3.46
C PHE A 164 15.40 16.77 3.97
N SER A 165 15.51 16.93 5.29
CA SER A 165 16.23 18.05 5.90
C SER A 165 17.72 18.03 5.55
N GLU A 166 18.35 16.86 5.58
CA GLU A 166 19.76 16.69 5.23
C GLU A 166 20.05 16.99 3.76
N ILE A 167 19.19 16.53 2.85
CA ILE A 167 19.37 16.68 1.40
C ILE A 167 19.07 18.11 0.95
N ASN A 168 17.96 18.70 1.42
CA ASN A 168 17.54 20.04 1.04
C ASN A 168 16.59 20.63 2.09
N SER A 169 17.19 21.18 3.15
CA SER A 169 16.46 21.83 4.25
C SER A 169 15.51 22.93 3.78
N ILE A 170 15.90 23.72 2.77
CA ILE A 170 15.08 24.83 2.26
C ILE A 170 13.76 24.32 1.67
N GLU A 171 13.80 23.26 0.87
CA GLU A 171 12.57 22.68 0.30
C GLU A 171 11.74 21.94 1.35
N CYS A 172 12.40 21.28 2.31
CA CYS A 172 11.75 20.66 3.45
C CYS A 172 10.97 21.70 4.29
N ASP A 173 11.60 22.83 4.62
CA ASP A 173 10.98 23.94 5.35
C ASP A 173 9.76 24.49 4.61
N LYS A 174 9.85 24.66 3.29
CA LYS A 174 8.72 25.12 2.47
C LYS A 174 7.53 24.16 2.58
N LEU A 175 7.76 22.85 2.54
CA LEU A 175 6.69 21.84 2.70
C LEU A 175 6.05 21.94 4.09
N VAL A 176 6.83 22.06 5.16
CA VAL A 176 6.32 22.21 6.53
C VAL A 176 5.51 23.49 6.69
N ILE A 177 5.98 24.61 6.16
CA ILE A 177 5.24 25.88 6.21
C ILE A 177 3.92 25.78 5.44
N LYS A 178 3.89 25.09 4.29
CA LYS A 178 2.63 24.86 3.56
C LYS A 178 1.66 23.98 4.37
N LEU A 179 2.14 22.90 4.99
CA LEU A 179 1.31 22.08 5.90
C LEU A 179 0.77 22.92 7.07
N ARG A 180 1.59 23.79 7.67
CA ARG A 180 1.13 24.71 8.73
C ARG A 180 0.03 25.65 8.26
N LYS A 181 0.19 26.25 7.08
CA LYS A 181 -0.86 27.09 6.49
C LYS A 181 -2.16 26.32 6.23
N MET A 182 -2.05 25.07 5.77
CA MET A 182 -3.22 24.21 5.54
C MET A 182 -3.92 23.80 6.83
N LEU A 183 -3.20 23.63 7.94
CA LEU A 183 -3.82 23.31 9.23
C LEU A 183 -4.70 24.47 9.74
N CYS A 184 -4.31 25.71 9.42
CA CYS A 184 -5.04 26.93 9.78
C CYS A 184 -6.15 27.30 8.78
N ARG A 185 -6.41 26.47 7.77
CA ARG A 185 -7.45 26.71 6.76
C ARG A 185 -8.76 26.06 7.19
N ASP A 186 -9.84 26.82 7.11
CA ASP A 186 -11.19 26.34 7.43
C ASP A 186 -11.91 25.72 6.21
N ASP A 187 -11.38 25.92 5.00
CA ASP A 187 -11.99 25.44 3.75
C ASP A 187 -11.68 23.97 3.43
N LEU A 188 -10.81 23.33 4.22
CA LEU A 188 -10.46 21.92 4.06
C LEU A 188 -11.15 21.09 5.15
N CYS A 189 -12.01 20.16 4.72
CA CYS A 189 -12.62 19.16 5.59
C CYS A 189 -11.59 18.07 5.95
N LEU A 190 -10.69 18.36 6.91
CA LEU A 190 -9.67 17.41 7.37
C LEU A 190 -10.17 16.61 8.59
N THR A 191 -9.99 15.30 8.56
CA THR A 191 -10.24 14.45 9.73
C THR A 191 -9.29 14.76 10.87
N ARG A 192 -9.65 14.31 12.07
CA ARG A 192 -8.78 14.35 13.25
C ARG A 192 -7.43 13.68 12.99
N LYS A 193 -7.43 12.56 12.25
CA LYS A 193 -6.21 11.82 11.91
C LYS A 193 -5.28 12.64 11.03
N CYS A 194 -5.78 13.23 9.95
CA CYS A 194 -4.97 14.07 9.08
C CYS A 194 -4.38 15.27 9.84
N LYS A 195 -5.20 15.99 10.64
CA LYS A 195 -4.73 17.10 11.47
C LYS A 195 -3.65 16.68 12.47
N TYR A 196 -3.82 15.52 13.11
CA TYR A 196 -2.83 14.96 14.02
C TYR A 196 -1.50 14.67 13.30
N MET A 197 -1.52 14.04 12.13
CA MET A 197 -0.30 13.74 11.37
C MET A 197 0.42 15.01 10.92
N MET A 198 -0.33 16.05 10.55
CA MET A 198 0.24 17.36 10.25
C MET A 198 0.92 17.99 11.46
N LEU A 199 0.32 17.91 12.65
CA LEU A 199 0.91 18.38 13.90
C LEU A 199 2.20 17.61 14.22
N GLN A 200 2.19 16.29 14.11
CA GLN A 200 3.37 15.45 14.32
C GLN A 200 4.55 15.85 13.41
N VAL A 201 4.29 16.18 12.14
CA VAL A 201 5.33 16.72 11.24
C VAL A 201 5.89 18.03 11.75
N MET A 202 5.07 18.93 12.28
CA MET A 202 5.53 20.22 12.83
C MET A 202 6.37 20.04 14.09
N ASP A 203 5.99 19.11 14.97
CA ASP A 203 6.74 18.79 16.17
C ASP A 203 8.10 18.20 15.79
N PHE A 204 8.14 17.22 14.89
CA PHE A 204 9.39 16.65 14.40
C PHE A 204 10.28 17.70 13.73
N TRP A 205 9.72 18.56 12.88
CA TRP A 205 10.46 19.67 12.27
C TRP A 205 11.06 20.64 13.31
N THR A 206 10.29 20.99 14.35
CA THR A 206 10.74 21.91 15.41
C THR A 206 12.01 21.41 16.10
N TYR A 207 12.16 20.09 16.23
CA TYR A 207 13.33 19.44 16.82
C TYR A 207 14.26 18.82 15.77
N SER A 208 14.20 19.30 14.52
CA SER A 208 15.08 18.85 13.42
C SER A 208 15.08 17.33 13.20
N TRP A 209 13.94 16.68 13.45
CA TRP A 209 13.76 15.23 13.42
C TRP A 209 14.71 14.43 14.32
N ASP A 210 15.44 15.07 15.25
CA ASP A 210 16.29 14.37 16.21
C ASP A 210 15.46 13.89 17.40
N LYS A 211 15.12 12.59 17.37
CA LYS A 211 14.34 11.92 18.42
C LYS A 211 14.95 12.04 19.83
N ARG A 212 16.25 12.35 19.95
CA ARG A 212 16.92 12.52 21.24
C ARG A 212 16.63 13.86 21.90
N VAL A 213 16.19 14.84 21.11
CA VAL A 213 15.94 16.22 21.56
C VAL A 213 14.44 16.50 21.72
N ILE A 214 13.60 15.68 21.09
CA ILE A 214 12.14 15.76 21.26
C ILE A 214 11.78 15.49 22.73
N PRO A 215 11.00 16.37 23.38
CA PRO A 215 10.50 16.13 24.73
C PRO A 215 9.72 14.82 24.87
N ASP A 216 9.97 14.08 25.95
CA ASP A 216 9.33 12.79 26.22
C ASP A 216 7.80 12.86 26.17
N CYS A 217 7.20 13.96 26.65
CA CYS A 217 5.74 14.14 26.62
C CYS A 217 5.16 14.17 25.19
N LEU A 218 5.91 14.67 24.20
CA LEU A 218 5.48 14.63 22.81
C LEU A 218 5.66 13.23 22.22
N ILE A 219 6.73 12.53 22.58
CA ILE A 219 6.96 11.14 22.18
C ILE A 219 5.83 10.25 22.71
N GLU A 220 5.48 10.40 23.99
CA GLU A 220 4.37 9.71 24.64
C GLU A 220 3.04 10.03 23.95
N PHE A 221 2.74 11.31 23.74
CA PHE A 221 1.54 11.74 23.02
C PHE A 221 1.39 11.06 21.65
N HIS A 222 2.49 10.94 20.90
CA HIS A 222 2.44 10.31 19.59
C HIS A 222 2.27 8.78 19.68
N ASN A 223 2.97 8.14 20.62
CA ASN A 223 2.87 6.70 20.85
C ASN A 223 1.47 6.28 21.32
N GLU A 224 0.84 7.08 22.19
CA GLU A 224 -0.54 6.84 22.65
C GLU A 224 -1.54 6.86 21.50
N TYR A 225 -1.42 7.84 20.60
CA TYR A 225 -2.30 7.94 19.44
C TYR A 225 -2.13 6.75 18.48
N ASP A 226 -0.89 6.31 18.25
CA ASP A 226 -0.60 5.15 17.41
C ASP A 226 -1.13 3.85 18.03
N ASN A 227 -1.01 3.68 19.35
CA ASN A 227 -1.52 2.51 20.06
C ASN A 227 -3.05 2.48 20.09
N ASN A 228 -3.71 3.62 20.32
CA ASN A 228 -5.17 3.70 20.28
C ASN A 228 -5.72 3.36 18.88
N ASN A 229 -5.06 3.83 17.81
CA ASN A 229 -5.44 3.46 16.44
C ASN A 229 -5.23 1.97 16.12
N LYS A 230 -4.20 1.33 16.70
CA LYS A 230 -3.99 -0.12 16.53
C LYS A 230 -5.10 -0.91 17.22
N ASN A 231 -5.42 -0.55 18.46
CA ASN A 231 -6.50 -1.17 19.23
C ASN A 231 -7.87 -0.99 18.55
N ASP A 232 -8.13 0.17 17.95
CA ASP A 232 -9.38 0.42 17.22
C ASP A 232 -9.45 -0.42 15.93
N LYS A 233 -8.32 -0.61 15.23
CA LYS A 233 -8.28 -1.51 14.05
C LYS A 233 -8.44 -2.98 14.43
N GLU A 234 -7.90 -3.40 15.58
CA GLU A 234 -8.09 -4.77 16.08
C GLU A 234 -9.55 -5.02 16.47
N LYS A 235 -10.20 -4.07 17.15
CA LYS A 235 -11.63 -4.15 17.46
C LYS A 235 -12.52 -4.22 16.21
N ILE A 236 -12.23 -3.39 15.20
CA ILE A 236 -12.98 -3.43 13.93
C ILE A 236 -12.79 -4.78 13.22
N LYS A 237 -11.58 -5.34 13.22
CA LYS A 237 -11.32 -6.67 12.66
C LYS A 237 -12.05 -7.77 13.44
N GLU A 238 -12.09 -7.70 14.76
CA GLU A 238 -12.84 -8.64 15.61
C GLU A 238 -14.35 -8.56 15.34
N GLU A 239 -14.90 -7.35 15.17
CA GLU A 239 -16.30 -7.14 14.82
C GLU A 239 -16.64 -7.65 13.40
N GLU A 240 -15.77 -7.41 12.41
CA GLU A 240 -15.95 -7.93 11.05
C GLU A 240 -15.88 -9.48 11.00
N VAL A 241 -14.97 -10.09 11.76
CA VAL A 241 -14.89 -11.56 11.91
C VAL A 241 -16.13 -12.09 12.63
N MET A 242 -16.64 -11.38 13.64
CA MET A 242 -17.87 -11.76 14.34
C MET A 242 -19.10 -11.68 13.43
N ILE A 243 -19.22 -10.64 12.61
CA ILE A 243 -20.31 -10.47 11.62
C ILE A 243 -20.25 -11.57 10.57
N LYS A 244 -19.07 -11.87 10.03
CA LYS A 244 -18.89 -12.94 9.05
C LYS A 244 -19.25 -14.32 9.61
N ASN A 245 -18.84 -14.61 10.84
CA ASN A 245 -19.23 -15.84 11.54
C ASN A 245 -20.74 -15.94 11.81
N ILE A 246 -21.44 -14.81 11.96
CA ILE A 246 -22.91 -14.77 12.10
C ILE A 246 -23.59 -15.00 10.75
N GLU A 247 -23.04 -14.46 9.67
CA GLU A 247 -23.54 -14.67 8.30
C GLU A 247 -23.36 -16.13 7.85
N ASP A 248 -22.18 -16.71 8.08
CA ASP A 248 -21.89 -18.12 7.76
C ASP A 248 -22.83 -19.07 8.53
N LYS A 249 -23.08 -18.80 9.82
CA LYS A 249 -24.07 -19.56 10.62
C LYS A 249 -25.50 -19.38 10.11
N ARG A 250 -25.87 -18.21 9.59
CA ARG A 250 -27.20 -17.97 9.01
C ARG A 250 -27.37 -18.72 7.68
N GLU A 251 -26.32 -18.84 6.88
CA GLU A 251 -26.35 -19.65 5.66
C GLU A 251 -26.44 -21.15 5.97
N GLU A 252 -25.70 -21.65 6.95
CA GLU A 252 -25.83 -23.04 7.42
C GLU A 252 -27.25 -23.37 7.90
N ILE A 253 -27.87 -22.47 8.69
CA ILE A 253 -29.26 -22.65 9.16
C ILE A 253 -30.25 -22.62 7.98
N LYS A 254 -30.05 -21.77 6.98
CA LYS A 254 -30.89 -21.75 5.77
C LYS A 254 -30.78 -23.04 4.96
N VAL A 255 -29.57 -23.60 4.82
CA VAL A 255 -29.32 -24.85 4.11
C VAL A 255 -29.95 -26.05 4.84
N ILE A 256 -29.91 -26.06 6.17
CA ILE A 256 -30.58 -27.10 6.97
C ILE A 256 -32.10 -27.01 6.80
N LEU A 257 -32.68 -25.81 6.88
CA LEU A 257 -34.12 -25.59 6.68
C LEU A 257 -34.60 -25.91 5.26
N THR A 258 -33.76 -25.78 4.24
CA THR A 258 -34.10 -26.17 2.87
C THR A 258 -34.07 -27.68 2.70
N LYS A 259 -33.07 -28.37 3.25
CA LYS A 259 -33.00 -29.84 3.23
C LYS A 259 -34.14 -30.51 4.01
N GLU A 260 -34.55 -29.93 5.14
CA GLU A 260 -35.70 -30.45 5.90
C GLU A 260 -37.01 -30.29 5.12
N LYS A 261 -37.19 -29.19 4.38
CA LYS A 261 -38.36 -28.98 3.52
C LYS A 261 -38.36 -29.90 2.30
N GLU A 262 -37.21 -30.14 1.68
CA GLU A 262 -37.09 -31.07 0.56
C GLU A 262 -37.40 -32.51 1.01
N CYS A 263 -36.90 -32.94 2.17
CA CYS A 263 -37.20 -34.26 2.72
C CYS A 263 -38.69 -34.42 3.11
N SER A 264 -39.33 -33.34 3.60
CA SER A 264 -40.77 -33.33 3.85
C SER A 264 -41.58 -33.50 2.56
N LEU A 265 -41.18 -32.81 1.48
CA LEU A 265 -41.87 -32.87 0.18
C LEU A 265 -41.68 -34.22 -0.52
N GLU A 266 -40.49 -34.81 -0.44
CA GLU A 266 -40.24 -36.16 -0.98
C GLU A 266 -41.12 -37.22 -0.31
N ASN A 267 -41.27 -37.15 1.02
CA ASN A 267 -42.14 -38.06 1.76
C ASN A 267 -43.62 -37.87 1.39
N GLU A 268 -44.06 -36.64 1.13
CA GLU A 268 -45.43 -36.33 0.73
C GLU A 268 -45.71 -36.79 -0.72
N VAL A 269 -44.74 -36.66 -1.62
CA VAL A 269 -44.82 -37.18 -3.00
C VAL A 269 -44.82 -38.71 -3.02
N ILE A 270 -43.99 -39.37 -2.20
CA ILE A 270 -43.98 -40.84 -2.08
C ILE A 270 -45.34 -41.33 -1.56
N ALA A 271 -45.93 -40.66 -0.58
CA ALA A 271 -47.28 -41.00 -0.08
C ALA A 271 -48.37 -40.83 -1.15
N LEU A 272 -48.26 -39.80 -2.02
CA LEU A 272 -49.19 -39.60 -3.13
C LEU A 272 -49.02 -40.64 -4.24
N LEU A 273 -47.79 -41.06 -4.55
CA LEU A 273 -47.51 -42.09 -5.55
C LEU A 273 -47.97 -43.48 -5.10
N LEU A 274 -47.76 -43.83 -3.83
CA LEU A 274 -48.24 -45.10 -3.25
C LEU A 274 -49.77 -45.19 -3.17
N ASN A 275 -50.47 -44.04 -3.09
CA ASN A 275 -51.94 -44.02 -3.15
C ASN A 275 -52.49 -44.13 -4.58
N ASN A 276 -51.71 -43.77 -5.61
CA ASN A 276 -52.14 -43.88 -7.01
C ASN A 276 -51.95 -45.27 -7.62
N GLU A 277 -51.01 -46.09 -7.11
CA GLU A 277 -50.87 -47.49 -7.56
C GLU A 277 -52.05 -48.40 -7.13
N ASN A 278 -52.94 -47.93 -6.26
CA ASN A 278 -54.16 -48.65 -5.86
C ASN A 278 -55.42 -48.26 -6.68
N GLN A 279 -55.29 -47.48 -7.76
CA GLN A 279 -56.44 -47.08 -8.60
C GLN A 279 -56.40 -47.58 -10.07
N GLU A 280 -55.42 -48.38 -10.48
CA GLU A 280 -55.38 -48.99 -11.83
C GLU A 280 -55.69 -50.50 -11.87
N THR A 281 -56.33 -51.04 -10.83
CA THR A 281 -57.00 -52.35 -10.90
C THR A 281 -58.41 -52.25 -10.34
N GLU A 282 -59.33 -51.71 -11.13
CA GLU A 282 -60.70 -52.22 -11.33
C GLU A 282 -61.49 -51.30 -12.29
N LEU A 283 -61.72 -51.84 -13.50
CA LEU A 283 -62.68 -51.46 -14.56
C LEU A 283 -62.34 -50.32 -15.54
#